data_AF-S3XCJ9-F1
#
_entry.id   AF-S3XCJ9-F1
#
_cell.length_a   1.000
_cell.length_b   1.000
_cell.length_c   1.000
_cell.angle_alpha   90.00
_cell.angle_beta   90.00
_cell.angle_gamma   90.00
#
_symmetry.space_group_name_H-M   'P 1'
#
loop_
_entity.id
_entity.type
_entity.pdbx_description
1 polymer ?
#
loop_
_entity_poly.entity_id
_entity_poly.type
_entity_poly.pdbx_seq_one_letter_code
_entity_poly.pdbx_strand_id
1 'polypeptide(L)'
;MTNYHERDNPYADKATVPSGNGTTAVLDGQQRLTSLNIALYGSYAEKKYAWWNSADAFPVKRLYLNLVDDPDDEELGTKYDLRFLTDQEATPAEGDANKWFRVGAVLDLANAGPAIMRELEQRGIAGSADAFQRLYDLYEAVRVLKPMNYFLVTDQDADKVLEIFVRVNSGGTTLSYSDLLLSMATNQWQELDAREEVRSLVSEINSNAGRQFSFSKDVVLKTALTITDVDVRFKVTNFTQENMAKVETAWPQIKGALLRAATLLQQFGYNERNLTANSVIVPVAYYLHLRGAGDSYLDSTADATDRLALQRWVTRSLLKRGIWGGRARHPPHSHPRCPPHRLRGQLPGSRDRRSDGSGRQEPEVQQC
;
A
#
# COMPACT_ATOMS: atom_id res chain seq x y z
N MET A 1 -1.02 3.15 -14.69
CA MET A 1 -1.16 1.68 -14.72
C MET A 1 -2.63 1.34 -14.91
N THR A 2 -2.95 0.52 -15.90
CA THR A 2 -4.35 0.17 -16.22
C THR A 2 -4.67 -1.27 -15.82
N ASN A 3 -3.78 -2.23 -16.11
CA ASN A 3 -3.97 -3.63 -15.75
C ASN A 3 -2.94 -4.02 -14.68
N TYR A 4 -3.37 -4.12 -13.43
CA TYR A 4 -2.50 -4.55 -12.33
C TYR A 4 -2.46 -6.07 -12.24
N HIS A 5 -1.25 -6.62 -12.13
CA HIS A 5 -1.06 -8.04 -11.84
C HIS A 5 0.07 -8.21 -10.82
N GLU A 6 -0.24 -8.70 -9.62
CA GLU A 6 0.69 -8.75 -8.50
C GLU A 6 2.02 -9.47 -8.83
N ARG A 7 1.98 -10.57 -9.59
CA ARG A 7 3.20 -11.27 -10.05
C ARG A 7 3.84 -10.65 -11.30
N ASP A 8 3.07 -10.52 -12.38
CA ASP A 8 3.62 -10.29 -13.73
C ASP A 8 3.62 -8.81 -14.14
N ASN A 9 2.78 -7.97 -13.52
CA ASN A 9 2.72 -6.52 -13.78
C ASN A 9 2.40 -5.69 -12.52
N PRO A 10 3.26 -5.71 -11.48
CA PRO A 10 2.99 -5.04 -10.21
C PRO A 10 3.25 -3.53 -10.20
N TYR A 11 3.81 -2.98 -11.28
CA TYR A 11 4.28 -1.59 -11.32
C TYR A 11 3.74 -0.86 -12.56
N ALA A 12 3.63 0.47 -12.45
CA ALA A 12 3.32 1.31 -13.60
C ALA A 12 4.53 1.41 -14.55
N ASP A 13 4.28 1.32 -15.85
CA ASP A 13 5.28 1.57 -16.88
C ASP A 13 5.72 3.05 -16.89
N LYS A 14 6.96 3.28 -17.33
CA LYS A 14 7.48 4.63 -17.55
C LYS A 14 6.73 5.30 -18.69
N ALA A 15 6.13 6.46 -18.43
CA ALA A 15 5.51 7.27 -19.46
C ALA A 15 6.56 8.17 -20.14
N THR A 16 6.63 8.13 -21.48
CA THR A 16 7.46 9.05 -22.25
C THR A 16 6.72 10.37 -22.42
N VAL A 17 7.30 11.47 -21.93
CA VAL A 17 6.77 12.82 -22.13
C VAL A 17 7.42 13.44 -23.37
N PRO A 18 6.67 13.72 -24.46
CA PRO A 18 7.24 14.31 -25.66
C PRO A 18 7.83 15.70 -25.40
N SER A 19 9.05 15.94 -25.86
CA SER A 19 9.73 17.23 -25.77
C SER A 19 8.96 18.32 -26.54
N GLY A 20 8.89 19.54 -25.97
CA GLY A 20 8.34 20.71 -26.66
C GLY A 20 6.84 21.00 -26.41
N ASN A 21 6.13 20.10 -25.75
CA ASN A 21 4.75 20.33 -25.32
C ASN A 21 4.68 20.59 -23.81
N GLY A 22 3.96 21.64 -23.40
CA GLY A 22 3.64 21.86 -21.99
C GLY A 22 2.88 20.64 -21.45
N THR A 23 3.40 20.04 -20.38
CA THR A 23 2.80 18.85 -19.76
C THR A 23 2.17 19.25 -18.44
N THR A 24 0.91 18.85 -18.22
CA THR A 24 0.26 18.97 -16.91
C THR A 24 0.37 17.64 -16.19
N ALA A 25 1.13 17.62 -15.10
CA ALA A 25 1.18 16.47 -14.21
C ALA A 25 0.09 16.61 -13.13
N VAL A 26 -0.57 15.50 -12.81
CA VAL A 26 -1.54 15.43 -11.71
C VAL A 26 -0.89 14.63 -10.57
N LEU A 27 -0.72 15.28 -9.42
CA LEU A 27 -0.21 14.63 -8.23
C LEU A 27 -1.37 14.03 -7.44
N ASP A 28 -1.55 12.72 -7.56
CA ASP A 28 -2.45 11.95 -6.73
C ASP A 28 -1.70 11.53 -5.46
N GLY A 29 -2.20 11.90 -4.28
CA GLY A 29 -1.50 11.58 -3.04
C GLY A 29 -1.47 10.08 -2.78
N GLN A 30 -2.62 9.53 -2.38
CA GLN A 30 -2.84 8.09 -2.26
C GLN A 30 -3.27 7.54 -3.63
N GLN A 31 -3.09 6.25 -3.92
CA GLN A 31 -3.34 5.59 -5.23
C GLN A 31 -4.80 5.62 -5.75
N ARG A 32 -5.57 6.69 -5.52
CA ARG A 32 -7.01 6.81 -5.79
C ARG A 32 -7.30 6.93 -7.28
N LEU A 33 -6.60 7.80 -7.99
CA LEU A 33 -6.64 7.90 -9.45
C LEU A 33 -6.14 6.61 -10.10
N THR A 34 -5.13 5.95 -9.52
CA THR A 34 -4.70 4.63 -10.00
C THR A 34 -5.82 3.60 -9.84
N SER A 35 -6.47 3.53 -8.68
CA SER A 35 -7.61 2.64 -8.45
C SER A 35 -8.79 2.96 -9.38
N LEU A 36 -9.12 4.23 -9.59
CA LEU A 36 -10.15 4.65 -10.54
C LEU A 36 -9.78 4.28 -11.98
N ASN A 37 -8.51 4.45 -12.36
CA ASN A 37 -8.04 4.08 -13.69
C ASN A 37 -8.12 2.56 -13.92
N ILE A 38 -7.78 1.75 -12.91
CA ILE A 38 -7.96 0.28 -12.95
C ILE A 38 -9.45 -0.07 -13.05
N ALA A 39 -10.30 0.55 -12.22
CA ALA A 39 -11.74 0.29 -12.18
C ALA A 39 -12.45 0.61 -13.50
N LEU A 40 -12.09 1.73 -14.14
CA LEU A 40 -12.73 2.21 -15.36
C LEU A 40 -12.13 1.59 -16.63
N TYR A 41 -10.81 1.47 -16.71
CA TYR A 41 -10.14 1.14 -17.98
C TYR A 41 -9.53 -0.26 -18.03
N GLY A 42 -9.36 -0.95 -16.89
CA GLY A 42 -8.52 -2.13 -16.85
C GLY A 42 -9.00 -3.24 -15.95
N SER A 43 -8.03 -3.86 -15.26
CA SER A 43 -8.22 -5.06 -14.47
C SER A 43 -7.29 -5.14 -13.27
N TYR A 44 -7.68 -5.98 -12.32
CA TYR A 44 -6.98 -6.23 -11.07
C TYR A 44 -6.79 -7.73 -10.87
N ALA A 45 -5.54 -8.18 -10.72
CA ALA A 45 -5.20 -9.57 -10.43
C ALA A 45 -4.29 -9.65 -9.20
N GLU A 46 -4.87 -10.13 -8.11
CA GLU A 46 -4.18 -10.42 -6.84
C GLU A 46 -4.15 -11.94 -6.58
N LYS A 47 -3.21 -12.36 -5.75
CA LYS A 47 -3.07 -13.76 -5.37
C LYS A 47 -4.29 -14.25 -4.59
N LYS A 48 -4.92 -15.32 -5.07
CA LYS A 48 -5.90 -16.11 -4.30
C LYS A 48 -5.21 -17.21 -3.49
N TYR A 49 -5.98 -17.94 -2.68
CA TYR A 49 -5.49 -19.13 -1.98
C TYR A 49 -5.09 -20.24 -2.98
N ALA A 50 -3.87 -20.13 -3.50
CA ALA A 50 -3.27 -21.00 -4.51
C ALA A 50 -1.73 -20.89 -4.46
N TRP A 51 -1.06 -21.89 -5.03
CA TRP A 51 0.39 -21.87 -5.21
C TRP A 51 0.81 -20.75 -6.17
N TRP A 52 1.90 -20.02 -5.85
CA TRP A 52 2.36 -18.85 -6.62
C TRP A 52 2.57 -19.12 -8.12
N ASN A 53 3.00 -20.34 -8.47
CA ASN A 53 3.27 -20.75 -9.85
C ASN A 53 2.06 -21.40 -10.54
N SER A 54 0.90 -21.47 -9.89
CA SER A 54 -0.31 -21.97 -10.53
C SER A 54 -0.79 -20.98 -11.59
N ALA A 55 -1.31 -21.50 -12.71
CA ALA A 55 -1.93 -20.70 -13.76
C ALA A 55 -3.10 -19.86 -13.23
N ASP A 56 -3.86 -20.42 -12.28
CA ASP A 56 -5.08 -19.79 -11.76
C ASP A 56 -4.85 -19.01 -10.46
N ALA A 57 -3.60 -18.78 -10.05
CA ALA A 57 -3.28 -18.12 -8.79
C ALA A 57 -3.67 -16.65 -8.75
N PHE A 58 -3.74 -15.99 -9.92
CA PHE A 58 -3.98 -14.57 -10.08
C PHE A 58 -5.15 -14.35 -11.05
N PRO A 59 -6.40 -14.60 -10.64
CA PRO A 59 -7.55 -14.40 -11.51
C PRO A 59 -7.68 -12.92 -11.87
N VAL A 60 -7.87 -12.65 -13.17
CA VAL A 60 -8.06 -11.29 -13.68
C VAL A 60 -9.50 -10.86 -13.40
N LYS A 61 -9.66 -9.82 -12.57
CA LYS A 61 -10.96 -9.28 -12.18
C LYS A 61 -11.16 -7.87 -12.74
N ARG A 62 -12.41 -7.47 -12.94
CA ARG A 62 -12.84 -6.12 -13.31
C ARG A 62 -13.90 -5.63 -12.33
N LEU A 63 -14.09 -4.32 -12.23
CA LEU A 63 -15.12 -3.77 -11.34
C LEU A 63 -16.50 -3.87 -12.00
N TYR A 64 -17.45 -4.45 -11.28
CA TYR A 64 -18.86 -4.56 -11.67
C TYR A 64 -19.77 -3.92 -10.63
N LEU A 65 -20.87 -3.35 -11.11
CA LEU A 65 -22.00 -2.84 -10.34
C LEU A 65 -23.16 -3.85 -10.42
N ASN A 66 -23.76 -4.21 -9.29
CA ASN A 66 -25.01 -4.96 -9.26
C ASN A 66 -26.18 -4.01 -9.58
N LEU A 67 -26.94 -4.33 -10.63
CA LEU A 67 -28.11 -3.54 -11.05
C LEU A 67 -29.43 -4.04 -10.44
N VAL A 68 -29.44 -5.21 -9.80
CA VAL A 68 -30.69 -5.87 -9.39
C VAL A 68 -30.80 -5.96 -7.88
N ASP A 69 -29.78 -6.50 -7.22
CA ASP A 69 -29.84 -6.72 -5.77
C ASP A 69 -29.35 -5.49 -4.99
N ASP A 70 -29.89 -5.35 -3.78
CA ASP A 70 -29.36 -4.42 -2.79
C ASP A 70 -27.98 -4.88 -2.27
N PRO A 71 -27.13 -3.94 -1.85
CA PRO A 71 -25.89 -4.29 -1.18
C PRO A 71 -26.19 -5.09 0.10
N ASP A 72 -25.27 -5.98 0.45
CA ASP A 72 -25.30 -6.66 1.74
C ASP A 72 -25.28 -5.61 2.87
N ASP A 73 -25.97 -5.90 3.99
CA ASP A 73 -26.02 -5.00 5.15
C ASP A 73 -24.64 -4.99 5.86
N GLU A 74 -23.72 -4.22 5.28
CA GLU A 74 -22.34 -4.08 5.73
C GLU A 74 -22.19 -2.91 6.72
N GLU A 75 -21.23 -3.05 7.63
CA GLU A 75 -20.85 -2.04 8.64
C GLU A 75 -20.48 -0.66 8.04
N LEU A 76 -20.18 -0.62 6.74
CA LEU A 76 -19.82 0.57 5.97
C LEU A 76 -21.03 1.33 5.37
N GLY A 77 -22.23 0.75 5.38
CA GLY A 77 -23.46 1.40 4.89
C GLY A 77 -23.40 1.85 3.43
N THR A 78 -22.82 1.03 2.54
CA THR A 78 -22.67 1.35 1.12
C THR A 78 -24.03 1.37 0.41
N LYS A 79 -24.25 2.36 -0.49
CA LYS A 79 -25.50 2.47 -1.26
C LYS A 79 -25.59 1.48 -2.43
N TYR A 80 -24.45 1.07 -2.99
CA TYR A 80 -24.39 0.21 -4.16
C TYR A 80 -23.43 -0.95 -3.94
N ASP A 81 -23.74 -2.09 -4.56
CA ASP A 81 -22.90 -3.28 -4.55
C ASP A 81 -21.89 -3.22 -5.72
N LEU A 82 -20.63 -2.95 -5.39
CA LEU A 82 -19.51 -2.87 -6.31
C LEU A 82 -18.48 -3.95 -5.97
N ARG A 83 -18.20 -4.85 -6.92
CA ARG A 83 -17.27 -5.98 -6.70
C ARG A 83 -16.26 -6.12 -7.82
N PHE A 84 -15.04 -6.50 -7.46
CA PHE A 84 -14.09 -7.03 -8.43
C PHE A 84 -14.40 -8.50 -8.71
N LEU A 85 -14.85 -8.80 -9.92
CA LEU A 85 -15.24 -10.13 -10.37
C LEU A 85 -14.47 -10.51 -11.63
N THR A 86 -14.21 -11.80 -11.82
CA THR A 86 -13.82 -12.34 -13.13
C THR A 86 -15.01 -12.25 -14.09
N ASP A 87 -14.73 -12.25 -15.40
CA ASP A 87 -15.80 -12.24 -16.42
C ASP A 87 -16.75 -13.45 -16.26
N GLN A 88 -16.21 -14.59 -15.80
CA GLN A 88 -16.99 -15.79 -15.51
C GLN A 88 -17.91 -15.61 -14.30
N GLU A 89 -17.42 -15.04 -13.19
CA GLU A 89 -18.23 -14.76 -12.00
C GLU A 89 -19.32 -13.71 -12.26
N ALA A 90 -19.08 -12.78 -13.19
CA ALA A 90 -20.06 -11.78 -13.59
C ALA A 90 -21.09 -12.30 -14.61
N THR A 91 -20.85 -13.45 -15.23
CA THR A 91 -21.77 -14.07 -16.19
C THR A 91 -22.96 -14.66 -15.44
N PRO A 92 -24.23 -14.36 -15.83
CA PRO A 92 -25.39 -14.92 -15.16
C PRO A 92 -25.43 -16.46 -15.31
N ALA A 93 -25.81 -17.15 -14.24
CA ALA A 93 -26.14 -18.56 -14.32
C ALA A 93 -27.45 -18.77 -15.11
N GLU A 94 -27.70 -20.00 -15.54
CA GLU A 94 -28.94 -20.34 -16.24
C GLU A 94 -30.16 -20.05 -15.35
N GLY A 95 -31.02 -19.14 -15.80
CA GLY A 95 -32.22 -18.71 -15.06
C GLY A 95 -32.03 -17.47 -14.18
N ASP A 96 -30.79 -16.97 -14.00
CA ASP A 96 -30.52 -15.77 -13.21
C ASP A 96 -30.56 -14.49 -14.06
N ALA A 97 -30.88 -13.37 -13.41
CA ALA A 97 -30.84 -12.06 -14.04
C ALA A 97 -29.40 -11.64 -14.40
N ASN A 98 -29.22 -11.00 -15.56
CA ASN A 98 -27.93 -10.43 -15.98
C ASN A 98 -27.62 -9.11 -15.25
N LYS A 99 -27.38 -9.22 -13.95
CA LYS A 99 -27.32 -8.11 -13.00
C LYS A 99 -26.00 -7.35 -12.95
N TRP A 100 -24.91 -7.97 -13.40
CA TRP A 100 -23.57 -7.38 -13.28
C TRP A 100 -23.21 -6.50 -14.48
N PHE A 101 -23.18 -5.19 -14.25
CA PHE A 101 -22.73 -4.21 -15.23
C PHE A 101 -21.26 -3.86 -15.01
N ARG A 102 -20.41 -4.08 -16.03
CA ARG A 102 -18.99 -3.69 -15.94
C ARG A 102 -18.89 -2.18 -15.84
N VAL A 103 -18.33 -1.67 -14.76
CA VAL A 103 -18.27 -0.22 -14.47
C VAL A 103 -17.64 0.57 -15.62
N GLY A 104 -16.54 0.09 -16.20
CA GLY A 104 -15.89 0.73 -17.34
C GLY A 104 -16.75 0.92 -18.58
N ALA A 105 -17.76 0.07 -18.81
CA ALA A 105 -18.65 0.16 -19.98
C ALA A 105 -19.55 1.41 -19.94
N VAL A 106 -19.66 2.08 -18.79
CA VAL A 106 -20.37 3.37 -18.68
C VAL A 106 -19.78 4.44 -19.59
N LEU A 107 -18.48 4.36 -19.89
CA LEU A 107 -17.77 5.30 -20.76
C LEU A 107 -18.23 5.21 -22.23
N ASP A 108 -18.84 4.08 -22.62
CA ASP A 108 -19.35 3.83 -23.97
C ASP A 108 -20.85 4.17 -24.11
N LEU A 109 -21.54 4.45 -23.00
CA LEU A 109 -22.95 4.86 -23.04
C LEU A 109 -23.08 6.26 -23.64
N ALA A 110 -23.76 6.35 -24.79
CA ALA A 110 -23.91 7.60 -25.52
C ALA A 110 -24.73 8.68 -24.79
N ASN A 111 -25.66 8.29 -23.91
CA ASN A 111 -26.52 9.20 -23.15
C ASN A 111 -27.12 8.52 -21.92
N ALA A 112 -27.63 9.32 -20.98
CA ALA A 112 -28.23 8.85 -19.72
C ALA A 112 -29.67 8.32 -19.84
N GLY A 113 -30.22 8.14 -21.05
CA GLY A 113 -31.62 7.77 -21.27
C GLY A 113 -31.74 6.59 -22.24
N PRO A 114 -31.94 6.82 -23.54
CA PRO A 114 -32.04 5.76 -24.54
C PRO A 114 -30.92 4.70 -24.52
N ALA A 115 -29.67 5.08 -24.23
CA ALA A 115 -28.57 4.11 -24.16
C ALA A 115 -28.65 3.22 -22.91
N ILE A 116 -29.02 3.79 -21.76
CA ILE A 116 -29.27 3.04 -20.51
C ILE A 116 -30.45 2.08 -20.72
N MET A 117 -31.57 2.55 -21.27
CA MET A 117 -32.73 1.69 -21.53
C MET A 117 -32.38 0.49 -22.42
N ARG A 118 -31.66 0.73 -23.52
CA ARG A 118 -31.20 -0.33 -24.41
C ARG A 118 -30.29 -1.35 -23.70
N GLU A 119 -29.40 -0.88 -22.84
CA GLU A 119 -28.52 -1.76 -22.05
C GLU A 119 -29.34 -2.66 -21.11
N LEU A 120 -30.34 -2.11 -20.43
CA LEU A 120 -31.22 -2.89 -19.54
C LEU A 120 -32.12 -3.86 -20.32
N GLU A 121 -32.57 -3.49 -21.53
CA GLU A 121 -33.34 -4.36 -22.42
C GLU A 121 -32.50 -5.57 -22.86
N GLN A 122 -31.26 -5.35 -23.29
CA GLN A 122 -30.33 -6.42 -23.68
C GLN A 122 -30.03 -7.39 -22.54
N ARG A 123 -30.10 -6.90 -21.30
CA ARG A 123 -29.91 -7.69 -20.08
C ARG A 123 -31.19 -8.37 -19.57
N GLY A 124 -32.34 -8.07 -20.16
CA GLY A 124 -33.64 -8.60 -19.71
C GLY A 124 -34.15 -7.99 -18.40
N ILE A 125 -33.68 -6.80 -18.01
CA ILE A 125 -34.01 -6.15 -16.72
C ILE A 125 -34.62 -4.75 -16.87
N ALA A 126 -35.07 -4.37 -18.07
CA ALA A 126 -35.62 -3.04 -18.38
C ALA A 126 -36.84 -2.60 -17.55
N GLY A 127 -37.56 -3.55 -16.91
CA GLY A 127 -38.72 -3.25 -16.07
C GLY A 127 -38.39 -2.77 -14.66
N SER A 128 -37.12 -2.79 -14.24
CA SER A 128 -36.71 -2.38 -12.90
C SER A 128 -36.33 -0.89 -12.87
N ALA A 129 -37.12 -0.10 -12.15
CA ALA A 129 -36.81 1.31 -11.90
C ALA A 129 -35.49 1.47 -11.13
N ASP A 130 -35.20 0.55 -10.21
CA ASP A 130 -33.96 0.56 -9.44
C ASP A 130 -32.75 0.25 -10.32
N ALA A 131 -32.87 -0.68 -11.27
CA ALA A 131 -31.80 -0.98 -12.21
C ALA A 131 -31.47 0.24 -13.10
N PHE A 132 -32.50 0.95 -13.55
CA PHE A 132 -32.33 2.21 -14.26
C PHE A 132 -31.64 3.26 -13.38
N GLN A 133 -32.12 3.45 -12.15
CA GLN A 133 -31.55 4.45 -11.24
C GLN A 133 -30.08 4.14 -10.91
N ARG A 134 -29.72 2.89 -10.63
CA ARG A 134 -28.34 2.48 -10.34
C ARG A 134 -27.40 2.77 -11.51
N LEU A 135 -27.82 2.45 -12.74
CA LEU A 135 -27.00 2.71 -13.92
C LEU A 135 -26.95 4.21 -14.27
N TYR A 136 -28.04 4.94 -14.05
CA TYR A 136 -28.08 6.39 -14.19
C TYR A 136 -27.13 7.07 -13.20
N ASP A 137 -27.14 6.67 -11.92
CA ASP A 137 -26.29 7.22 -10.88
C ASP A 137 -24.81 6.99 -11.21
N LEU A 138 -24.46 5.80 -11.73
CA LEU A 138 -23.11 5.53 -12.22
C LEU A 138 -22.74 6.42 -13.42
N TYR A 139 -23.65 6.56 -14.39
CA TYR A 139 -23.45 7.43 -15.55
C TYR A 139 -23.22 8.88 -15.10
N GLU A 140 -24.05 9.38 -14.20
CA GLU A 140 -23.95 10.73 -13.67
C GLU A 140 -22.61 10.91 -12.96
N ALA A 141 -22.25 10.01 -12.04
CA ALA A 141 -21.02 10.07 -11.27
C ALA A 141 -19.75 10.08 -12.13
N VAL A 142 -19.72 9.34 -13.23
CA VAL A 142 -18.53 9.19 -14.08
C VAL A 142 -18.48 10.23 -15.20
N ARG A 143 -19.63 10.59 -15.79
CA ARG A 143 -19.67 11.39 -17.03
C ARG A 143 -20.17 12.82 -16.84
N VAL A 144 -20.96 13.07 -15.79
CA VAL A 144 -21.64 14.36 -15.59
C VAL A 144 -21.02 15.11 -14.43
N LEU A 145 -20.92 14.45 -13.28
CA LEU A 145 -20.31 15.03 -12.09
C LEU A 145 -18.82 15.26 -12.35
N LYS A 146 -18.32 16.40 -11.85
CA LYS A 146 -16.89 16.70 -11.77
C LYS A 146 -16.48 16.75 -10.30
N PRO A 147 -16.53 15.61 -9.58
CA PRO A 147 -16.39 15.61 -8.13
C PRO A 147 -14.95 15.83 -7.66
N MET A 148 -13.98 15.82 -8.57
CA MET A 148 -12.56 15.97 -8.23
C MET A 148 -12.22 17.43 -7.95
N ASN A 149 -11.90 17.71 -6.68
CA ASN A 149 -11.27 18.96 -6.29
C ASN A 149 -9.76 18.86 -6.57
N TYR A 150 -9.22 19.86 -7.25
CA TYR A 150 -7.79 19.98 -7.52
C TYR A 150 -7.36 21.42 -7.33
N PHE A 151 -6.08 21.62 -7.00
CA PHE A 151 -5.45 22.94 -6.89
C PHE A 151 -4.20 22.95 -7.75
N LEU A 152 -3.98 24.07 -8.44
CA LEU A 152 -2.78 24.25 -9.25
C LEU A 152 -1.61 24.63 -8.34
N VAL A 153 -0.55 23.84 -8.39
CA VAL A 153 0.74 24.17 -7.77
C VAL A 153 1.66 24.68 -8.87
N THR A 154 1.98 25.97 -8.84
CA THR A 154 2.89 26.62 -9.82
C THR A 154 4.34 26.66 -9.36
N ASP A 155 4.58 26.38 -8.08
CA ASP A 155 5.90 26.37 -7.46
C ASP A 155 6.60 25.04 -7.76
N GLN A 156 7.87 25.11 -8.18
CA GLN A 156 8.67 23.95 -8.55
C GLN A 156 9.61 23.49 -7.43
N ASP A 157 9.49 24.07 -6.23
CA ASP A 157 10.25 23.64 -5.06
C ASP A 157 9.93 22.17 -4.69
N ALA A 158 10.96 21.32 -4.77
CA ALA A 158 10.86 19.89 -4.47
C ALA A 158 10.45 19.61 -3.02
N ASP A 159 10.88 20.44 -2.07
CA ASP A 159 10.55 20.28 -0.65
C ASP A 159 9.06 20.55 -0.42
N LYS A 160 8.52 21.57 -1.10
CA LYS A 160 7.10 21.90 -1.07
C LYS A 160 6.23 20.82 -1.71
N VAL A 161 6.66 20.27 -2.85
CA VAL A 161 5.97 19.14 -3.50
C VAL A 161 5.92 17.93 -2.57
N LEU A 162 7.03 17.64 -1.87
CA LEU A 162 7.09 16.57 -0.90
C LEU A 162 6.17 16.82 0.31
N GLU A 163 6.16 18.02 0.87
CA GLU A 163 5.25 18.37 1.98
C GLU A 163 3.79 18.17 1.60
N ILE A 164 3.40 18.60 0.39
CA ILE A 164 2.07 18.35 -0.17
C ILE A 164 1.82 16.83 -0.25
N PHE A 165 2.77 16.08 -0.78
CA PHE A 165 2.66 14.62 -0.91
C PHE A 165 2.46 13.93 0.45
N VAL A 166 3.26 14.28 1.45
CA VAL A 166 3.14 13.76 2.83
C VAL A 166 1.77 14.12 3.41
N ARG A 167 1.33 15.37 3.28
CA ARG A 167 0.08 15.86 3.84
C ARG A 167 -1.14 15.18 3.23
N VAL A 168 -1.19 15.04 1.89
CA VAL A 168 -2.31 14.37 1.21
C VAL A 168 -2.38 12.88 1.58
N ASN A 169 -1.23 12.22 1.76
CA ASN A 169 -1.19 10.81 2.17
C ASN A 169 -1.49 10.59 3.66
N SER A 170 -1.20 11.56 4.53
CA SER A 170 -1.43 11.44 5.98
C SER A 170 -2.90 11.35 6.40
N GLY A 171 -3.83 11.74 5.52
CA GLY A 171 -5.28 11.56 5.74
C GLY A 171 -5.82 10.15 5.45
N GLY A 172 -4.96 9.21 5.02
CA GLY A 172 -5.31 7.82 4.70
C GLY A 172 -4.34 6.82 5.33
N THR A 173 -3.97 5.75 4.60
CA THR A 173 -2.96 4.80 5.07
C THR A 173 -1.60 5.48 5.10
N THR A 174 -0.93 5.48 6.26
CA THR A 174 0.41 6.07 6.41
C THR A 174 1.39 5.39 5.44
N LEU A 175 1.98 6.16 4.52
CA LEU A 175 3.03 5.66 3.64
C LEU A 175 4.21 5.15 4.46
N SER A 176 4.86 4.09 3.95
CA SER A 176 6.13 3.67 4.52
C SER A 176 7.13 4.80 4.33
N TYR A 177 7.94 5.06 5.34
CA TYR A 177 8.96 6.11 5.26
C TYR A 177 9.91 5.88 4.07
N SER A 178 10.17 4.63 3.71
CA SER A 178 10.95 4.25 2.53
C SER A 178 10.35 4.67 1.20
N ASP A 179 9.02 4.86 1.11
CA ASP A 179 8.37 5.44 -0.06
C ASP A 179 8.68 6.93 -0.21
N LEU A 180 8.71 7.68 0.90
CA LEU A 180 9.13 9.09 0.90
C LEU A 180 10.58 9.23 0.45
N LEU A 181 11.43 8.31 0.88
CA LEU A 181 12.84 8.32 0.51
C LEU A 181 13.09 8.02 -0.94
N LEU A 182 12.41 7.01 -1.46
CA LEU A 182 12.53 6.69 -2.86
C LEU A 182 12.05 7.87 -3.72
N SER A 183 10.97 8.55 -3.29
CA SER A 183 10.48 9.75 -3.96
C SER A 183 11.49 10.90 -3.98
N MET A 184 12.22 11.14 -2.88
CA MET A 184 13.27 12.15 -2.86
C MET A 184 14.49 11.72 -3.67
N ALA A 185 14.95 10.48 -3.50
CA ALA A 185 16.11 9.94 -4.18
C ALA A 185 15.94 9.97 -5.70
N THR A 186 14.75 9.66 -6.23
CA THR A 186 14.44 9.76 -7.66
C THR A 186 14.61 11.18 -8.22
N ASN A 187 14.43 12.22 -7.40
CA ASN A 187 14.61 13.61 -7.83
C ASN A 187 16.05 14.10 -7.66
N GLN A 188 16.77 13.57 -6.65
CA GLN A 188 18.09 14.07 -6.28
C GLN A 188 19.24 13.31 -6.95
N TRP A 189 19.06 12.02 -7.26
CA TRP A 189 20.05 11.22 -7.99
C TRP A 189 20.15 11.70 -9.44
N GLN A 190 21.38 11.89 -9.92
CA GLN A 190 21.63 12.50 -11.23
C GLN A 190 22.03 11.46 -12.29
N GLU A 191 22.76 10.43 -11.89
CA GLU A 191 23.37 9.44 -12.78
C GLU A 191 22.57 8.14 -12.83
N LEU A 192 21.95 7.77 -11.70
CA LEU A 192 21.23 6.52 -11.52
C LEU A 192 19.75 6.76 -11.29
N ASP A 193 18.91 5.88 -11.84
CA ASP A 193 17.50 5.84 -11.50
C ASP A 193 17.32 5.12 -10.15
N ALA A 194 17.22 5.89 -9.07
CA ALA A 194 17.09 5.37 -7.70
C ALA A 194 15.96 4.33 -7.56
N ARG A 195 14.85 4.50 -8.28
CA ARG A 195 13.70 3.60 -8.19
C ARG A 195 13.99 2.26 -8.84
N GLU A 196 14.55 2.27 -10.04
CA GLU A 196 14.94 1.04 -10.73
C GLU A 196 16.08 0.33 -10.02
N GLU A 197 17.09 1.06 -9.54
CA GLU A 197 18.24 0.49 -8.82
C GLU A 197 17.82 -0.21 -7.53
N VAL A 198 17.00 0.44 -6.69
CA VAL A 198 16.48 -0.17 -5.46
C VAL A 198 15.62 -1.39 -5.81
N ARG A 199 14.76 -1.30 -6.83
CA ARG A 199 13.90 -2.41 -7.26
C ARG A 199 14.71 -3.62 -7.74
N SER A 200 15.73 -3.40 -8.59
CA SER A 200 16.63 -4.44 -9.07
C SER A 200 17.34 -5.09 -7.89
N LEU A 201 17.91 -4.29 -6.99
CA LEU A 201 18.63 -4.82 -5.84
C LEU A 201 17.74 -5.67 -4.91
N VAL A 202 16.51 -5.22 -4.63
CA VAL A 202 15.53 -6.00 -3.87
C VAL A 202 15.22 -7.34 -4.57
N SER A 203 15.06 -7.33 -5.89
CA SER A 203 14.86 -8.57 -6.66
C SER A 203 16.08 -9.50 -6.55
N GLU A 204 17.29 -8.95 -6.72
CA GLU A 204 18.55 -9.70 -6.71
C GLU A 204 18.83 -10.37 -5.35
N ILE A 205 18.62 -9.66 -4.23
CA ILE A 205 18.86 -10.22 -2.89
C ILE A 205 17.82 -11.26 -2.47
N ASN A 206 16.62 -11.24 -3.06
CA ASN A 206 15.52 -12.13 -2.69
C ASN A 206 15.45 -13.39 -3.55
N SER A 207 15.62 -13.26 -4.87
CA SER A 207 15.21 -14.30 -5.82
C SER A 207 16.34 -14.80 -6.72
N ASN A 208 17.41 -14.03 -6.91
CA ASN A 208 18.51 -14.46 -7.78
C ASN A 208 19.39 -15.51 -7.10
N ALA A 209 20.11 -16.32 -7.90
CA ALA A 209 21.01 -17.37 -7.41
C ALA A 209 20.33 -18.40 -6.47
N GLY A 210 19.06 -18.73 -6.74
CA GLY A 210 18.30 -19.70 -5.94
C GLY A 210 17.97 -19.22 -4.52
N ARG A 211 18.11 -17.92 -4.24
CA ARG A 211 17.70 -17.32 -2.98
C ARG A 211 16.18 -17.39 -2.83
N GLN A 212 15.76 -17.44 -1.58
CA GLN A 212 14.34 -17.44 -1.18
C GLN A 212 14.23 -16.57 0.06
N PHE A 213 14.22 -15.25 -0.11
CA PHE A 213 14.06 -14.27 0.97
C PHE A 213 12.92 -13.30 0.67
N SER A 214 12.55 -12.48 1.67
CA SER A 214 11.51 -11.46 1.59
C SER A 214 11.98 -10.09 2.10
N PHE A 215 13.23 -9.73 1.84
CA PHE A 215 13.80 -8.42 2.16
C PHE A 215 13.05 -7.29 1.45
N SER A 216 12.65 -6.27 2.19
CA SER A 216 11.98 -5.10 1.65
C SER A 216 12.96 -4.01 1.19
N LYS A 217 12.48 -3.05 0.40
CA LYS A 217 13.20 -1.81 0.09
C LYS A 217 13.68 -1.08 1.35
N ASP A 218 12.95 -1.18 2.47
CA ASP A 218 13.32 -0.54 3.72
C ASP A 218 14.66 -1.04 4.25
N VAL A 219 14.96 -2.34 4.17
CA VAL A 219 16.27 -2.84 4.62
C VAL A 219 17.39 -2.43 3.67
N VAL A 220 17.11 -2.29 2.37
CA VAL A 220 18.07 -1.77 1.39
C VAL A 220 18.40 -0.32 1.71
N LEU A 221 17.40 0.54 1.88
CA LEU A 221 17.59 1.96 2.20
C LEU A 221 18.21 2.17 3.59
N LYS A 222 17.83 1.37 4.60
CA LYS A 222 18.51 1.34 5.91
C LYS A 222 19.99 1.09 5.77
N THR A 223 20.35 0.09 4.96
CA THR A 223 21.74 -0.29 4.74
C THR A 223 22.50 0.82 4.01
N ALA A 224 21.88 1.43 2.99
CA ALA A 224 22.44 2.55 2.25
C ALA A 224 22.81 3.73 3.16
N LEU A 225 21.90 4.12 4.06
CA LEU A 225 22.15 5.18 5.05
C LEU A 225 23.23 4.79 6.06
N THR A 226 23.20 3.54 6.53
CA THR A 226 24.18 3.04 7.50
C THR A 226 25.59 3.03 6.92
N ILE A 227 25.75 2.58 5.67
CA ILE A 227 27.05 2.52 4.97
C ILE A 227 27.60 3.92 4.67
N THR A 228 26.74 4.91 4.46
CA THR A 228 27.13 6.29 4.12
C THR A 228 27.27 7.21 5.34
N ASP A 229 27.21 6.66 6.55
CA ASP A 229 27.22 7.38 7.83
C ASP A 229 26.17 8.51 7.91
N VAL A 230 25.05 8.35 7.19
CA VAL A 230 23.87 9.22 7.33
C VAL A 230 23.03 8.68 8.49
N ASP A 231 22.47 9.58 9.31
CA ASP A 231 21.66 9.17 10.47
C ASP A 231 20.55 8.20 10.04
N VAL A 232 20.64 6.97 10.54
CA VAL A 232 19.78 5.84 10.22
C VAL A 232 18.38 6.02 10.77
N ARG A 233 18.19 6.94 11.73
CA ARG A 233 16.84 7.35 12.17
C ARG A 233 16.16 8.03 11.01
N PHE A 234 15.14 7.38 10.48
CA PHE A 234 14.29 7.85 9.40
C PHE A 234 13.59 9.19 9.72
N LYS A 235 14.32 10.29 9.53
CA LYS A 235 13.84 11.68 9.67
C LYS A 235 14.01 12.41 8.36
N VAL A 236 12.98 13.14 7.92
CA VAL A 236 12.93 13.82 6.60
C VAL A 236 14.15 14.72 6.39
N THR A 237 14.64 15.30 7.48
CA THR A 237 15.86 16.12 7.56
C THR A 237 17.15 15.42 7.09
N ASN A 238 17.20 14.10 7.05
CA ASN A 238 18.41 13.36 6.67
C ASN A 238 18.53 13.17 5.15
N PHE A 239 17.56 13.65 4.37
CA PHE A 239 17.43 13.37 2.94
C PHE A 239 17.63 14.64 2.10
N THR A 240 18.66 15.38 2.48
CA THR A 240 19.17 16.51 1.71
C THR A 240 19.85 16.01 0.42
N GLN A 241 19.92 16.89 -0.58
CA GLN A 241 20.65 16.64 -1.82
C GLN A 241 22.08 16.14 -1.57
N GLU A 242 22.75 16.71 -0.57
CA GLU A 242 24.11 16.29 -0.16
C GLU A 242 24.14 14.83 0.28
N ASN A 243 23.20 14.41 1.15
CA ASN A 243 23.17 13.03 1.65
C ASN A 243 22.76 12.04 0.55
N MET A 244 21.84 12.40 -0.33
CA MET A 244 21.47 11.52 -1.45
C MET A 244 22.60 11.37 -2.47
N ALA A 245 23.39 12.42 -2.72
CA ALA A 245 24.58 12.33 -3.56
C ALA A 245 25.65 11.39 -2.96
N LYS A 246 25.84 11.40 -1.63
CA LYS A 246 26.71 10.43 -0.94
C LYS A 246 26.21 9.00 -1.15
N VAL A 247 24.90 8.78 -1.03
CA VAL A 247 24.29 7.45 -1.23
C VAL A 247 24.45 6.98 -2.68
N GLU A 248 24.18 7.83 -3.66
CA GLU A 248 24.35 7.51 -5.09
C GLU A 248 25.80 7.14 -5.40
N THR A 249 26.75 7.93 -4.91
CA THR A 249 28.20 7.68 -5.11
C THR A 249 28.64 6.35 -4.48
N ALA A 250 28.10 6.00 -3.31
CA ALA A 250 28.42 4.76 -2.60
C ALA A 250 27.56 3.55 -3.07
N TRP A 251 26.68 3.75 -4.05
CA TRP A 251 25.69 2.74 -4.44
C TRP A 251 26.31 1.40 -4.87
N PRO A 252 27.38 1.36 -5.68
CA PRO A 252 28.03 0.09 -6.04
C PRO A 252 28.52 -0.71 -4.83
N GLN A 253 29.06 -0.01 -3.81
CA GLN A 253 29.55 -0.61 -2.57
C GLN A 253 28.39 -1.14 -1.72
N ILE A 254 27.29 -0.38 -1.64
CA ILE A 254 26.05 -0.77 -0.95
C ILE A 254 25.47 -2.04 -1.59
N LYS A 255 25.32 -2.04 -2.92
CA LYS A 255 24.84 -3.19 -3.71
C LYS A 255 25.70 -4.42 -3.47
N GLY A 256 27.02 -4.29 -3.60
CA GLY A 256 27.95 -5.40 -3.37
C GLY A 256 27.87 -5.97 -1.95
N ALA A 257 27.81 -5.10 -0.93
CA ALA A 257 27.71 -5.52 0.47
C ALA A 257 26.42 -6.28 0.75
N LEU A 258 25.28 -5.82 0.24
CA LEU A 258 23.98 -6.48 0.40
C LEU A 258 23.91 -7.82 -0.33
N LEU A 259 24.44 -7.91 -1.55
CA LEU A 259 24.49 -9.17 -2.31
C LEU A 259 25.35 -10.22 -1.60
N ARG A 260 26.53 -9.83 -1.08
CA ARG A 260 27.38 -10.72 -0.29
C ARG A 260 26.71 -11.12 1.02
N ALA A 261 26.07 -10.19 1.73
CA ALA A 261 25.33 -10.49 2.94
C ALA A 261 24.19 -11.50 2.71
N ALA A 262 23.40 -11.32 1.64
CA ALA A 262 22.34 -12.25 1.27
C ALA A 262 22.90 -13.64 0.91
N THR A 263 24.02 -13.71 0.18
CA THR A 263 24.71 -14.98 -0.11
C THR A 263 25.20 -15.68 1.16
N LEU A 264 25.80 -14.96 2.10
CA LEU A 264 26.24 -15.54 3.38
C LEU A 264 25.06 -16.07 4.19
N LEU A 265 23.96 -15.32 4.28
CA LEU A 265 22.76 -15.79 4.99
C LEU A 265 22.23 -17.09 4.36
N GLN A 266 22.22 -17.19 3.03
CA GLN A 266 21.84 -18.42 2.33
C GLN A 266 22.83 -19.57 2.64
N GLN A 267 24.14 -19.33 2.58
CA GLN A 267 25.18 -20.31 2.92
C GLN A 267 25.11 -20.78 4.39
N PHE A 268 24.67 -19.90 5.30
CA PHE A 268 24.41 -20.23 6.70
C PHE A 268 23.13 -21.06 6.91
N GLY A 269 22.36 -21.30 5.84
CA GLY A 269 21.13 -22.10 5.87
C GLY A 269 19.85 -21.29 6.07
N TYR A 270 19.89 -19.96 5.95
CA TYR A 270 18.71 -19.12 6.08
C TYR A 270 17.93 -18.98 4.76
N ASN A 271 16.62 -18.84 4.91
CA ASN A 271 15.64 -18.50 3.88
C ASN A 271 14.45 -17.79 4.54
N GLU A 272 13.45 -17.41 3.76
CA GLU A 272 12.25 -16.72 4.19
C GLU A 272 11.54 -17.41 5.37
N ARG A 273 11.57 -18.75 5.42
CA ARG A 273 10.82 -19.53 6.43
C ARG A 273 11.49 -19.53 7.79
N ASN A 274 12.80 -19.35 7.87
CA ASN A 274 13.56 -19.46 9.12
C ASN A 274 14.33 -18.19 9.52
N LEU A 275 14.42 -17.19 8.64
CA LEU A 275 14.99 -15.89 8.96
C LEU A 275 13.97 -15.06 9.74
N THR A 276 14.05 -15.11 11.07
CA THR A 276 13.05 -14.49 11.96
C THR A 276 13.03 -12.96 11.96
N ALA A 277 14.07 -12.31 11.40
CA ALA A 277 14.16 -10.87 11.31
C ALA A 277 14.97 -10.41 10.08
N ASN A 278 14.28 -9.84 9.09
CA ASN A 278 14.90 -9.36 7.85
C ASN A 278 15.94 -8.25 8.10
N SER A 279 15.79 -7.46 9.17
CA SER A 279 16.73 -6.37 9.51
C SER A 279 18.14 -6.85 9.86
N VAL A 280 18.36 -8.15 10.11
CA VAL A 280 19.70 -8.70 10.41
C VAL A 280 20.68 -8.50 9.25
N ILE A 281 20.19 -8.40 8.01
CA ILE A 281 21.04 -8.17 6.85
C ILE A 281 21.75 -6.83 6.91
N VAL A 282 21.18 -5.82 7.58
CA VAL A 282 21.72 -4.45 7.64
C VAL A 282 23.10 -4.42 8.30
N PRO A 283 23.28 -4.89 9.57
CA PRO A 283 24.60 -4.92 10.17
C PRO A 283 25.55 -5.95 9.54
N VAL A 284 25.04 -7.03 8.93
CA VAL A 284 25.89 -7.97 8.19
C VAL A 284 26.51 -7.27 6.98
N ALA A 285 25.70 -6.59 6.17
CA ALA A 285 26.18 -5.83 5.02
C ALA A 285 27.12 -4.70 5.45
N TYR A 286 26.78 -3.96 6.50
CA TYR A 286 27.64 -2.91 7.05
C TYR A 286 29.00 -3.46 7.52
N TYR A 287 29.02 -4.60 8.22
CA TYR A 287 30.25 -5.27 8.62
C TYR A 287 31.12 -5.63 7.41
N LEU A 288 30.54 -6.24 6.37
CA LEU A 288 31.25 -6.60 5.15
C LEU A 288 31.81 -5.37 4.42
N HIS A 289 31.05 -4.26 4.44
CA HIS A 289 31.49 -2.99 3.89
C HIS A 289 32.71 -2.44 4.64
N LEU A 290 32.63 -2.32 5.97
CA LEU A 290 33.74 -1.83 6.80
C LEU A 290 35.02 -2.69 6.67
N ARG A 291 34.85 -4.00 6.46
CA ARG A 291 35.95 -4.94 6.23
C ARG A 291 36.58 -4.81 4.85
N GLY A 292 35.93 -4.12 3.91
CA GLY A 292 36.32 -4.14 2.50
C GLY A 292 36.18 -5.54 1.88
N ALA A 293 35.25 -6.36 2.37
CA ALA A 293 35.09 -7.74 1.93
C ALA A 293 34.63 -7.79 0.45
N GLY A 294 35.47 -8.38 -0.41
CA GLY A 294 35.14 -8.74 -1.79
C GLY A 294 34.48 -10.12 -1.88
N ASP A 295 34.26 -10.60 -3.11
CA ASP A 295 33.53 -11.86 -3.34
C ASP A 295 34.31 -13.09 -2.85
N SER A 296 35.64 -13.02 -2.82
CA SER A 296 36.51 -14.05 -2.23
C SER A 296 36.23 -14.30 -0.74
N TYR A 297 35.63 -13.34 -0.03
CA TYR A 297 35.25 -13.54 1.37
C TYR A 297 34.27 -14.71 1.53
N LEU A 298 33.47 -15.03 0.50
CA LEU A 298 32.43 -16.05 0.57
C LEU A 298 32.98 -17.47 0.68
N ASP A 299 34.17 -17.73 0.16
CA ASP A 299 34.72 -19.08 0.02
C ASP A 299 36.19 -19.23 0.46
N SER A 300 36.94 -18.14 0.65
CA SER A 300 38.35 -18.21 1.02
C SER A 300 38.56 -18.99 2.33
N THR A 301 39.64 -19.77 2.40
CA THR A 301 40.04 -20.45 3.63
C THR A 301 40.57 -19.47 4.68
N ALA A 302 41.19 -18.37 4.24
CA ALA A 302 41.72 -17.32 5.12
C ALA A 302 40.61 -16.65 5.95
N ASP A 303 39.42 -16.49 5.39
CA ASP A 303 38.29 -15.85 6.05
C ASP A 303 37.36 -16.85 6.78
N ALA A 304 37.67 -18.15 6.79
CA ALA A 304 36.78 -19.17 7.33
C ALA A 304 36.46 -18.95 8.82
N THR A 305 37.46 -18.57 9.62
CA THR A 305 37.28 -18.28 11.06
C THR A 305 36.38 -17.06 11.27
N ASP A 306 36.54 -16.04 10.44
CA ASP A 306 35.74 -14.81 10.49
C ASP A 306 34.29 -15.07 10.09
N ARG A 307 34.07 -15.79 8.98
CA ARG A 307 32.74 -16.23 8.54
C ARG A 307 32.03 -17.04 9.62
N LEU A 308 32.74 -17.94 10.31
CA LEU A 308 32.17 -18.72 11.40
C LEU A 308 31.78 -17.84 12.60
N ALA A 309 32.58 -16.82 12.92
CA ALA A 309 32.23 -15.85 13.95
C ALA A 309 30.98 -15.06 13.58
N LEU A 310 30.88 -14.59 12.33
CA LEU A 310 29.71 -13.90 11.79
C LEU A 310 28.47 -14.79 11.81
N GLN A 311 28.57 -16.05 11.37
CA GLN A 311 27.48 -17.03 11.44
C GLN A 311 26.97 -17.22 12.88
N ARG A 312 27.89 -17.41 13.84
CA ARG A 312 27.54 -17.55 15.26
C ARG A 312 26.86 -16.30 15.80
N TRP A 313 27.32 -15.11 15.40
CA TRP A 313 26.70 -13.85 15.78
C TRP A 313 25.28 -13.74 15.23
N VAL A 314 25.06 -14.01 13.93
CA VAL A 314 23.74 -14.00 13.29
C VAL A 314 22.79 -14.94 14.04
N THR A 315 23.18 -16.22 14.21
CA THR A 315 22.35 -17.23 14.87
C THR A 315 22.00 -16.83 16.31
N ARG A 316 22.97 -16.38 17.10
CA ARG A 316 22.72 -15.94 18.48
C ARG A 316 21.82 -14.71 18.53
N SER A 317 21.99 -13.77 17.59
CA SER A 317 21.20 -12.55 17.54
C SER A 317 19.72 -12.83 17.24
N LEU A 318 19.44 -13.78 16.32
CA LEU A 318 18.09 -14.17 15.93
C LEU A 318 17.39 -15.00 17.01
N LEU A 319 18.12 -15.79 17.78
CA LEU A 319 17.57 -16.58 18.89
C LEU A 319 17.29 -15.74 20.14
N LYS A 320 18.09 -14.71 20.41
CA LYS A 320 17.93 -13.89 21.61
C LYS A 320 16.75 -12.92 21.46
N ARG A 321 15.72 -13.16 22.27
CA ARG A 321 14.51 -12.31 22.32
C ARG A 321 14.89 -10.85 22.61
N GLY A 322 14.21 -9.92 21.93
CA GLY A 322 14.32 -8.48 22.17
C GLY A 322 15.42 -7.75 21.38
N ILE A 323 16.30 -8.46 20.65
CA ILE A 323 17.27 -7.80 19.75
C ILE A 323 16.58 -7.22 18.52
N TRP A 324 15.77 -8.04 17.86
CA TRP A 324 15.09 -7.67 16.62
C TRP A 324 13.60 -7.37 16.80
N GLY A 325 13.08 -7.61 18.01
CA GLY A 325 11.66 -7.42 18.34
C GLY A 325 11.36 -6.00 18.81
N GLY A 326 11.12 -5.09 17.88
CA GLY A 326 10.53 -3.78 18.17
C GLY A 326 9.02 -3.87 18.30
N ARG A 327 8.50 -4.22 19.48
CA ARG A 327 7.11 -3.81 19.81
C ARG A 327 7.19 -2.36 20.28
N ALA A 328 6.88 -1.41 19.41
CA ALA A 328 6.21 -0.21 19.89
C ALA A 328 4.88 -0.69 20.48
N ARG A 329 4.78 -0.75 21.81
CA ARG A 329 3.48 -0.88 22.46
C ARG A 329 2.74 0.43 22.18
N HIS A 330 1.94 0.47 21.11
CA HIS A 330 0.73 1.28 21.20
C HIS A 330 -0.09 0.66 22.33
N PRO A 331 -0.46 1.42 23.38
CA PRO A 331 -1.48 0.92 24.29
C PRO A 331 -2.72 0.62 23.45
N PRO A 332 -3.45 -0.48 23.70
CA PRO A 332 -4.73 -0.65 23.05
C PRO A 332 -5.55 0.59 23.38
N HIS A 333 -6.04 1.28 22.35
CA HIS A 333 -7.13 2.21 22.51
C HIS A 333 -8.30 1.38 23.06
N SER A 334 -8.44 1.41 24.38
CA SER A 334 -9.67 1.01 25.05
C SER A 334 -10.71 2.04 24.62
N HIS A 335 -11.51 1.72 23.62
CA HIS A 335 -12.82 2.35 23.48
C HIS A 335 -13.51 2.22 24.83
N PRO A 336 -13.98 3.32 25.45
CA PRO A 336 -14.78 3.21 26.65
C PRO A 336 -16.07 2.48 26.27
N ARG A 337 -16.18 1.22 26.68
CA ARG A 337 -17.45 0.50 26.64
C ARG A 337 -18.40 1.25 27.58
N CYS A 338 -19.39 1.94 27.02
CA CYS A 338 -20.56 2.37 27.79
C CYS A 338 -21.15 1.13 28.48
N PRO A 339 -21.36 1.16 29.81
CA PRO A 339 -21.98 0.05 30.50
C PRO A 339 -23.47 -0.03 30.12
N PRO A 340 -24.05 -1.25 30.00
CA PRO A 340 -25.45 -1.39 29.69
C PRO A 340 -26.31 -0.85 30.84
N HIS A 341 -27.34 -0.06 30.50
CA HIS A 341 -28.34 0.41 31.44
C HIS A 341 -28.97 -0.78 32.18
N ARG A 342 -28.63 -0.94 33.48
CA ARG A 342 -29.45 -1.74 34.38
C ARG A 342 -30.71 -0.96 34.70
N LEU A 343 -31.83 -1.39 34.12
CA LEU A 343 -33.17 -1.15 34.65
C LEU A 343 -33.20 -1.67 36.10
N ARG A 344 -33.12 -0.77 37.09
CA ARG A 344 -33.47 -1.09 38.48
C ARG A 344 -34.96 -0.89 38.65
N GLY A 345 -35.64 -1.99 38.95
CA GLY A 345 -37.04 -2.03 39.33
C GLY A 345 -37.34 -1.15 40.54
N GLN A 346 -38.52 -0.53 40.48
CA GLN A 346 -39.21 0.10 41.59
C GLN A 346 -39.55 -0.95 42.67
N LEU A 347 -39.52 -0.54 43.94
CA LEU A 347 -40.51 -0.82 44.99
C LEU A 347 -40.19 0.10 46.21
N PRO A 348 -41.14 0.34 47.15
CA PRO A 348 -41.48 1.68 47.61
C PRO A 348 -41.14 1.93 49.09
N GLY A 349 -41.13 3.19 49.53
CA GLY A 349 -41.16 3.49 50.97
C GLY A 349 -40.79 4.90 51.42
N SER A 350 -41.83 5.74 51.55
CA SER A 350 -42.10 6.68 52.65
C SER A 350 -41.20 7.89 52.98
N ARG A 351 -41.89 9.05 52.93
CA ARG A 351 -41.95 10.20 53.87
C ARG A 351 -41.01 11.41 53.71
N ASP A 352 -41.68 12.52 53.34
CA ASP A 352 -41.65 13.89 53.89
C ASP A 352 -40.32 14.66 53.99
N ARG A 353 -40.18 15.73 53.19
CA ARG A 353 -40.43 17.12 53.60
C ARG A 353 -40.20 18.12 52.43
N ARG A 354 -40.94 19.23 52.53
CA ARG A 354 -40.97 20.49 51.73
C ARG A 354 -39.54 21.03 51.45
N SER A 355 -39.23 21.81 50.42
CA SER A 355 -39.82 23.10 49.98
C SER A 355 -39.00 23.66 48.80
N ASP A 356 -39.67 24.43 47.93
CA ASP A 356 -39.25 25.43 46.92
C ASP A 356 -37.76 25.74 46.66
N GLY A 357 -37.44 25.94 45.38
CA GLY A 357 -36.23 26.66 44.97
C GLY A 357 -35.88 26.51 43.50
N SER A 358 -36.46 27.36 42.66
CA SER A 358 -36.11 27.56 41.25
C SER A 358 -34.62 27.83 41.05
N GLY A 359 -33.95 27.06 40.20
CA GLY A 359 -32.59 27.32 39.76
C GLY A 359 -32.36 26.72 38.38
N ARG A 360 -32.29 27.58 37.36
CA ARG A 360 -31.82 27.23 36.02
C ARG A 360 -30.39 26.70 36.11
N GLN A 361 -30.13 25.52 35.57
CA GLN A 361 -28.80 25.06 35.20
C GLN A 361 -28.84 24.67 33.73
N GLU A 362 -28.08 25.42 32.93
CA GLU A 362 -27.71 25.09 31.56
C GLU A 362 -26.91 23.78 31.58
N PRO A 363 -27.14 22.83 30.66
CA PRO A 363 -26.27 21.68 30.54
C PRO A 363 -24.99 22.04 29.77
N GLU A 364 -23.85 21.83 30.44
CA GLU A 364 -22.54 21.70 29.81
C GLU A 364 -22.59 20.64 28.70
N VAL A 365 -22.23 21.06 27.49
CA VAL A 365 -21.95 20.17 26.37
C VAL A 365 -20.62 19.48 26.66
N GLN A 366 -20.66 18.29 27.26
CA GLN A 366 -19.52 17.36 27.22
C GLN A 366 -19.51 16.68 25.85
N GLN A 367 -18.58 17.14 25.01
CA GLN A 367 -18.20 16.53 23.75
C GLN A 367 -17.68 15.11 24.01
N CYS A 368 -18.14 14.16 23.20
CA CYS A 368 -17.46 12.88 22.96
C CYS A 368 -16.50 13.04 21.78
#